data_AF-A0AAV7HML2-F1
#
_entry.id   AF-A0AAV7HML2-F1
#
_cell.length_a   1.000
_cell.length_b   1.000
_cell.length_c   1.000
_cell.angle_alpha   90.00
_cell.angle_beta   90.00
_cell.angle_gamma   90.00
#
_symmetry.space_group_name_H-M   'P 1'
#
loop_
_entity.id
_entity.type
_entity.pdbx_description
1 polymer ?
#
loop_
_entity_poly.entity_id
_entity_poly.type
_entity_poly.pdbx_seq_one_letter_code
_entity_poly.pdbx_strand_id
1 'polypeptide(L)'
;MGRKEERVQLLNLEVKVPSFFRCPISLDVMRSPVSLCTGVTYDRSSIQRWLESGKKTCPATNQPLPSTDLIPNLTLRRLIHLWSATADSVGNSAPNTHRHVAVNIVRDIRSSSDPSPLLRRLADFFLDADNDDLEKNAIVSCAAAAVSSVLIQNAGQIETLQAAAKALFVILTTDCIEENKKNVVISSLISDLSASVSALLSILKEGKTVESRVDAARILCAILLSSDSNSKASIAEKSDLIPELIRLIRQEKMHRDSIEAGIDCLTAICGVRGARFRMVKEGIVPALVKVMKAEAVMAPASTMEKAIRLLEAASGIAEGRSEICKAAEECLGAVLRRMMKVGREGMEAAVVVLWSVCYRFQDRRAVEAVKAENGGVMKILLLMQSNCSPAVRQMSGDLLKIFRVNTKGCLAGYDTKTTHIMPF
;
A
#
# COMPACT_ATOMS: atom_id res chain seq x y z
N MET A 1 -48.06 -50.18 -44.96
CA MET A 1 -46.77 -49.85 -44.30
C MET A 1 -46.99 -48.63 -43.41
N GLY A 2 -47.17 -48.83 -42.11
CA GLY A 2 -47.23 -47.74 -41.12
C GLY A 2 -46.25 -48.07 -40.00
N ARG A 3 -45.10 -47.38 -39.97
CA ARG A 3 -44.08 -47.55 -38.93
C ARG A 3 -44.61 -46.96 -37.63
N LYS A 4 -44.64 -47.78 -36.57
CA LYS A 4 -44.83 -47.33 -35.19
C LYS A 4 -43.60 -46.51 -34.78
N GLU A 5 -43.85 -45.31 -34.27
CA GLU A 5 -42.88 -44.48 -33.57
C GLU A 5 -42.56 -45.10 -32.20
N GLU A 6 -41.35 -45.61 -32.02
CA GLU A 6 -40.79 -45.88 -30.70
C GLU A 6 -40.19 -44.58 -30.15
N ARG A 7 -40.90 -43.94 -29.21
CA ARG A 7 -40.35 -42.86 -28.39
C ARG A 7 -39.31 -43.44 -27.43
N VAL A 8 -38.03 -43.21 -27.72
CA VAL A 8 -36.94 -43.38 -26.74
C VAL A 8 -37.06 -42.26 -25.71
N GLN A 9 -37.50 -42.60 -24.50
CA GLN A 9 -37.42 -41.71 -23.34
C GLN A 9 -35.95 -41.54 -22.93
N LEU A 10 -35.37 -40.39 -23.27
CA LEU A 10 -34.09 -39.95 -22.73
C LEU A 10 -34.29 -39.63 -21.24
N LEU A 11 -33.68 -40.44 -20.37
CA LEU A 11 -33.58 -40.18 -18.94
C LEU A 11 -32.78 -38.89 -18.71
N ASN A 12 -33.43 -37.87 -18.13
CA ASN A 12 -32.75 -36.69 -17.58
C ASN A 12 -31.81 -37.13 -16.45
N LEU A 13 -30.51 -37.25 -16.75
CA LEU A 13 -29.46 -37.39 -15.75
C LEU A 13 -29.23 -36.02 -15.09
N GLU A 14 -29.91 -35.75 -13.98
CA GLU A 14 -29.58 -34.61 -13.11
C GLU A 14 -28.19 -34.80 -12.51
N VAL A 15 -27.24 -33.93 -12.87
CA VAL A 15 -25.93 -33.85 -12.20
C VAL A 15 -26.17 -33.31 -10.79
N LYS A 16 -26.34 -34.21 -9.81
CA LYS A 16 -26.48 -33.82 -8.40
C LYS A 16 -25.20 -33.15 -7.91
N VAL A 17 -25.33 -31.88 -7.52
CA VAL A 17 -24.25 -31.11 -6.87
C VAL A 17 -23.75 -31.85 -5.63
N PRO A 18 -22.46 -32.21 -5.54
CA PRO A 18 -21.88 -32.80 -4.34
C PRO A 18 -22.12 -31.91 -3.11
N SER A 19 -22.55 -32.51 -2.01
CA SER A 19 -22.85 -31.79 -0.76
C SER A 19 -21.65 -31.01 -0.23
N PHE A 20 -20.43 -31.51 -0.43
CA PHE A 20 -19.17 -30.87 -0.02
C PHE A 20 -18.86 -29.58 -0.77
N PHE A 21 -19.55 -29.29 -1.88
CA PHE A 21 -19.41 -28.03 -2.63
C PHE A 21 -20.40 -26.96 -2.17
N ARG A 22 -21.37 -27.33 -1.34
CA ARG A 22 -22.40 -26.40 -0.87
C ARG A 22 -21.96 -25.69 0.40
N CYS A 23 -22.23 -24.39 0.45
CA CYS A 23 -22.04 -23.57 1.63
C CYS A 23 -23.04 -24.00 2.71
N PRO A 24 -22.61 -24.28 3.96
CA PRO A 24 -23.55 -24.65 5.03
C PRO A 24 -24.55 -23.55 5.41
N ILE A 25 -24.28 -22.29 5.04
CA ILE A 25 -25.17 -21.14 5.34
C ILE A 25 -26.19 -20.95 4.22
N SER A 26 -25.74 -20.80 2.98
CA SER A 26 -26.63 -20.49 1.84
C SER A 26 -27.19 -21.75 1.18
N LEU A 27 -26.59 -22.92 1.41
CA LEU A 27 -26.86 -24.20 0.73
C LEU A 27 -26.55 -24.18 -0.78
N ASP A 28 -26.03 -23.07 -1.30
CA ASP A 28 -25.57 -22.90 -2.68
C ASP A 28 -24.13 -23.36 -2.86
N VAL A 29 -23.75 -23.65 -4.11
CA VAL A 29 -22.35 -23.96 -4.47
C VAL A 29 -21.44 -22.79 -4.08
N MET A 30 -20.38 -23.08 -3.33
CA MET A 30 -19.40 -22.08 -2.89
C MET A 30 -18.62 -21.53 -4.09
N ARG A 31 -18.63 -20.21 -4.27
CA ARG A 31 -17.85 -19.51 -5.31
C ARG A 31 -16.45 -19.19 -4.80
N SER A 32 -16.37 -18.71 -3.55
CA SER A 32 -15.12 -18.38 -2.87
C SER A 32 -15.04 -19.13 -1.55
N PRO A 33 -14.66 -20.42 -1.56
CA PRO A 33 -14.62 -21.23 -0.35
C PRO A 33 -13.52 -20.74 0.60
N VAL A 34 -13.90 -20.33 1.80
CA VAL A 34 -13.03 -19.89 2.89
C VAL A 34 -13.31 -20.73 4.13
N SER A 35 -12.27 -21.08 4.87
CA SER A 35 -12.36 -21.90 6.07
C SER A 35 -12.16 -21.06 7.31
N LEU A 36 -12.98 -21.32 8.33
CA LEU A 36 -12.76 -20.81 9.68
C LEU A 36 -11.69 -21.64 10.38
N CYS A 37 -11.20 -21.14 11.52
CA CYS A 37 -10.31 -21.89 12.41
C CYS A 37 -10.88 -23.23 12.89
N THR A 38 -12.20 -23.43 12.79
CA THR A 38 -12.87 -24.71 13.09
C THR A 38 -12.73 -25.74 11.97
N GLY A 39 -12.08 -25.40 10.85
CA GLY A 39 -11.89 -26.28 9.69
C GLY A 39 -13.11 -26.43 8.78
N VAL A 40 -14.22 -25.74 9.05
CA VAL A 40 -15.41 -25.75 8.19
C VAL A 40 -15.28 -24.68 7.12
N THR A 41 -15.59 -25.05 5.88
CA THR A 41 -15.53 -24.16 4.72
C THR A 41 -16.91 -23.61 4.37
N TYR A 42 -16.97 -22.32 4.07
CA TYR A 42 -18.16 -21.57 3.70
C TYR A 42 -17.88 -20.74 2.45
N ASP A 43 -18.92 -20.28 1.78
CA ASP A 43 -18.76 -19.20 0.81
C ASP A 43 -18.41 -17.88 1.52
N ARG A 44 -17.38 -17.18 1.03
CA ARG A 44 -16.85 -15.94 1.62
C ARG A 44 -17.95 -14.92 1.90
N SER A 45 -18.83 -14.64 0.93
CA SER A 45 -19.88 -13.64 1.08
C SER A 45 -20.86 -13.99 2.21
N SER A 46 -21.12 -15.29 2.39
CA SER A 46 -22.09 -15.80 3.36
C SER A 46 -21.54 -15.76 4.77
N ILE A 47 -20.30 -16.20 4.98
CA ILE A 47 -19.67 -16.16 6.31
C ILE A 47 -19.31 -14.74 6.72
N GLN A 48 -18.93 -13.88 5.77
CA GLN A 48 -18.63 -12.49 6.06
C GLN A 48 -19.88 -11.74 6.55
N ARG A 49 -21.02 -11.89 5.86
CA ARG A 49 -22.32 -11.35 6.34
C ARG A 49 -22.71 -11.86 7.72
N TRP A 50 -22.41 -13.13 8.03
CA TRP A 50 -22.66 -13.71 9.35
C TRP A 50 -21.84 -13.04 10.45
N LEU A 51 -20.54 -12.82 10.20
CA LEU A 51 -19.63 -12.17 11.14
C LEU A 51 -19.95 -10.67 11.32
N GLU A 52 -20.29 -9.98 10.22
CA GLU A 52 -20.71 -8.57 10.22
C GLU A 52 -22.02 -8.35 10.98
N SER A 53 -22.89 -9.36 11.06
CA SER A 53 -24.11 -9.35 11.88
C SER A 53 -23.83 -9.49 13.40
N GLY A 54 -22.56 -9.42 13.82
CA GLY A 54 -22.14 -9.47 15.22
C GLY A 54 -22.08 -10.88 15.82
N LYS A 55 -22.24 -11.94 15.02
CA LYS A 55 -22.24 -13.32 15.48
C LYS A 55 -20.81 -13.87 15.53
N LYS A 56 -20.35 -14.31 16.70
CA LYS A 56 -19.00 -14.86 16.93
C LYS A 56 -18.98 -16.37 17.09
N THR A 57 -19.93 -17.06 16.47
CA THR A 57 -20.05 -18.52 16.51
C THR A 57 -19.93 -19.10 15.10
N CYS A 58 -19.39 -20.30 15.01
CA CYS A 58 -19.31 -21.07 13.77
C CYS A 58 -20.72 -21.55 13.38
N PRO A 59 -21.25 -21.19 12.20
CA PRO A 59 -22.64 -21.52 11.80
C PRO A 59 -22.95 -23.01 11.78
N ALA A 60 -22.00 -23.86 11.36
CA ALA A 60 -22.21 -25.30 11.24
C ALA A 60 -22.00 -26.07 12.55
N THR A 61 -21.12 -25.60 13.45
CA THR A 61 -20.78 -26.32 14.69
C THR A 61 -21.35 -25.68 15.95
N ASN A 62 -21.91 -24.47 15.85
CA ASN A 62 -22.35 -23.63 16.97
C ASN A 62 -21.28 -23.36 18.04
N GLN A 63 -20.00 -23.55 17.71
CA GLN A 63 -18.90 -23.27 18.64
C GLN A 63 -18.44 -21.81 18.57
N PRO A 64 -18.03 -21.21 19.71
CA PRO A 64 -17.46 -19.86 19.72
C PRO A 64 -16.16 -19.81 18.92
N LEU A 65 -15.97 -18.76 18.13
CA LEU A 65 -14.80 -18.57 17.25
C LEU A 65 -13.69 -17.85 18.02
N PRO A 66 -12.52 -18.48 18.24
CA PRO A 66 -11.35 -17.84 18.84
C PRO A 66 -10.75 -16.74 17.95
N SER A 67 -10.87 -16.89 16.63
CA SER A 67 -10.49 -15.89 15.62
C SER A 67 -11.55 -15.82 14.52
N THR A 68 -11.71 -14.64 13.95
CA THR A 68 -12.57 -14.36 12.79
C THR A 68 -11.81 -14.39 11.46
N ASP A 69 -10.56 -14.85 11.47
CA ASP A 69 -9.74 -14.93 10.26
C ASP A 69 -10.33 -15.95 9.27
N LEU A 70 -10.45 -15.53 8.01
CA LEU A 70 -10.94 -16.35 6.91
C LEU A 70 -9.75 -16.86 6.09
N ILE A 71 -9.53 -18.17 6.09
CA ILE A 71 -8.43 -18.80 5.36
C ILE A 71 -8.96 -19.35 4.02
N PRO A 72 -8.50 -18.86 2.86
CA PRO A 72 -8.97 -19.37 1.56
C PRO A 72 -8.69 -20.86 1.36
N ASN A 73 -9.73 -21.64 0.98
CA ASN A 73 -9.58 -23.05 0.62
C ASN A 73 -9.42 -23.19 -0.91
N LEU A 74 -8.20 -22.93 -1.38
CA LEU A 74 -7.88 -22.94 -2.81
C LEU A 74 -8.04 -24.32 -3.45
N THR A 75 -7.84 -25.41 -2.70
CA THR A 75 -8.01 -26.78 -3.18
C THR A 75 -9.48 -27.07 -3.49
N LEU A 76 -10.38 -26.79 -2.54
CA LEU A 76 -11.82 -26.97 -2.75
C LEU A 76 -12.32 -26.07 -3.88
N ARG A 77 -11.79 -24.84 -3.98
CA ARG A 77 -12.10 -23.93 -5.09
C ARG A 77 -11.75 -24.53 -6.46
N ARG A 78 -10.59 -25.19 -6.58
CA ARG A 78 -10.17 -25.87 -7.83
C ARG A 78 -11.07 -27.06 -8.16
N LEU A 79 -11.47 -27.84 -7.14
CA LEU A 79 -12.34 -29.00 -7.31
C LEU A 79 -13.76 -28.60 -7.75
N ILE A 80 -14.33 -27.56 -7.15
CA ILE A 80 -15.64 -27.01 -7.53
C ILE A 80 -15.61 -26.55 -8.99
N HIS A 81 -14.55 -25.88 -9.43
CA HIS A 81 -14.39 -25.45 -10.82
C HIS A 81 -14.24 -26.62 -11.80
N LEU A 82 -13.45 -27.64 -11.43
CA LEU A 82 -13.31 -28.81 -12.29
C LEU A 82 -14.66 -29.51 -12.46
N TRP A 83 -15.42 -29.64 -11.36
CA TRP A 83 -16.77 -30.20 -11.39
C TRP A 83 -17.74 -29.35 -12.22
N SER A 84 -17.75 -28.02 -12.05
CA SER A 84 -18.64 -27.15 -12.82
C SER A 84 -18.31 -27.21 -14.32
N ALA A 85 -17.02 -27.19 -14.69
CA ALA A 85 -16.59 -27.31 -16.08
C ALA A 85 -16.97 -28.65 -16.71
N THR A 86 -17.00 -29.74 -15.93
CA THR A 86 -17.48 -31.06 -16.41
C THR A 86 -19.00 -31.18 -16.43
N ALA A 87 -19.73 -30.39 -15.62
CA ALA A 87 -21.19 -30.34 -15.64
C ALA A 87 -21.69 -29.50 -16.84
N ASP A 88 -20.96 -28.44 -17.19
CA ASP A 88 -21.24 -27.55 -18.32
C ASP A 88 -21.07 -28.23 -19.70
N SER A 89 -20.32 -29.33 -19.80
CA SER A 89 -20.12 -30.06 -21.06
C SER A 89 -21.23 -31.07 -21.37
N VAL A 90 -22.13 -31.36 -20.43
CA VAL A 90 -23.20 -32.39 -20.58
C VAL A 90 -24.61 -31.78 -20.54
N GLY A 91 -24.77 -30.55 -20.03
CA GLY A 91 -26.06 -29.85 -19.99
C GLY A 91 -26.03 -28.53 -20.75
N ASN A 92 -26.77 -28.45 -21.87
CA ASN A 92 -27.12 -27.19 -22.53
C ASN A 92 -27.61 -26.16 -21.49
N SER A 93 -26.77 -25.18 -21.19
CA SER A 93 -27.10 -24.06 -20.31
C SER A 93 -26.50 -22.77 -20.87
N ALA A 94 -27.26 -21.69 -20.77
CA ALA A 94 -26.97 -20.35 -21.26
C ALA A 94 -25.54 -19.84 -20.91
N PRO A 95 -24.92 -19.01 -21.77
CA PRO A 95 -23.57 -18.53 -21.58
C PRO A 95 -23.46 -17.72 -20.28
N ASN A 96 -22.41 -18.01 -19.53
CA ASN A 96 -22.00 -17.30 -18.31
C ASN A 96 -21.94 -15.79 -18.61
N THR A 97 -23.01 -15.05 -18.29
CA THR A 97 -23.30 -13.75 -18.89
C THR A 97 -22.28 -12.68 -18.46
N HIS A 98 -21.70 -12.80 -17.26
CA HIS A 98 -20.70 -11.87 -16.72
C HIS A 98 -19.38 -11.91 -17.50
N ARG A 99 -18.86 -13.11 -17.81
CA ARG A 99 -17.60 -13.29 -18.56
C ARG A 99 -17.63 -12.65 -19.94
N HIS A 100 -18.78 -12.67 -20.61
CA HIS A 100 -18.94 -11.98 -21.89
C HIS A 100 -18.99 -10.45 -21.71
N VAL A 101 -19.60 -9.95 -20.63
CA VAL A 101 -19.71 -8.51 -20.37
C VAL A 101 -18.34 -7.88 -20.19
N ALA A 102 -17.45 -8.44 -19.36
CA ALA A 102 -16.15 -7.84 -19.11
C ALA A 102 -15.22 -7.88 -20.34
N VAL A 103 -15.23 -8.98 -21.09
CA VAL A 103 -14.48 -9.08 -22.36
C VAL A 103 -15.00 -8.08 -23.40
N ASN A 104 -16.32 -7.90 -23.47
CA ASN A 104 -16.93 -6.90 -24.35
C ASN A 104 -16.52 -5.48 -23.95
N ILE A 105 -16.55 -5.14 -22.66
CA ILE A 105 -16.08 -3.83 -22.16
C ILE A 105 -14.63 -3.58 -22.60
N VAL A 106 -13.73 -4.55 -22.40
CA VAL A 106 -12.30 -4.39 -22.78
C VAL A 106 -12.12 -4.22 -24.28
N ARG A 107 -12.90 -4.94 -25.09
CA ARG A 107 -12.89 -4.82 -26.55
C ARG A 107 -13.38 -3.44 -26.98
N ASP A 108 -14.50 -2.99 -26.43
CA ASP A 108 -15.13 -1.72 -26.79
C ASP A 108 -14.28 -0.50 -26.36
N ILE A 109 -13.51 -0.60 -25.27
CA ILE A 109 -12.54 0.43 -24.85
C ILE A 109 -11.56 0.77 -25.97
N ARG A 110 -11.10 -0.23 -26.74
CA ARG A 110 -10.10 -0.03 -27.80
C ARG A 110 -10.65 0.69 -29.03
N SER A 111 -11.96 0.66 -29.23
CA SER A 111 -12.63 1.21 -30.41
C SER A 111 -13.51 2.42 -30.12
N SER A 112 -13.72 2.76 -28.85
CA SER A 112 -14.60 3.87 -28.45
C SER A 112 -13.95 5.23 -28.66
N SER A 113 -14.72 6.18 -29.20
CA SER A 113 -14.32 7.60 -29.27
C SER A 113 -14.33 8.29 -27.89
N ASP A 114 -15.13 7.79 -26.94
CA ASP A 114 -15.11 8.18 -25.53
C ASP A 114 -14.99 6.91 -24.67
N PRO A 115 -13.77 6.53 -24.25
CA PRO A 115 -13.57 5.31 -23.45
C PRO A 115 -13.92 5.54 -21.96
N SER A 116 -14.17 6.77 -21.51
CA SER A 116 -14.34 7.11 -20.09
C SER A 116 -15.47 6.33 -19.39
N PRO A 117 -16.68 6.19 -19.96
CA PRO A 117 -17.74 5.41 -19.33
C PRO A 117 -17.41 3.92 -19.25
N LEU A 118 -16.73 3.37 -20.26
CA LEU A 118 -16.33 1.96 -20.30
C LEU A 118 -15.22 1.66 -19.29
N LEU A 119 -14.28 2.59 -19.10
CA LEU A 119 -13.24 2.50 -18.08
C LEU A 119 -13.80 2.51 -16.67
N ARG A 120 -14.81 3.36 -16.39
CA ARG A 120 -15.52 3.36 -15.10
C ARG A 120 -16.24 2.03 -14.86
N ARG A 121 -16.98 1.54 -15.86
CA ARG A 121 -17.64 0.22 -15.78
C ARG A 121 -16.66 -0.93 -15.57
N LEU A 122 -15.46 -0.85 -16.17
CA LEU A 122 -14.40 -1.82 -15.94
C LEU A 122 -13.88 -1.76 -14.50
N ALA A 123 -13.69 -0.56 -13.95
CA ALA A 123 -13.29 -0.39 -12.54
C ALA A 123 -14.37 -0.96 -11.59
N ASP A 124 -15.65 -0.66 -11.85
CA ASP A 124 -16.78 -1.18 -11.08
C ASP A 124 -16.81 -2.72 -11.10
N PHE A 125 -16.56 -3.34 -12.26
CA PHE A 125 -16.47 -4.79 -12.40
C PHE A 125 -15.42 -5.42 -11.45
N PHE A 126 -14.24 -4.80 -11.32
CA PHE A 126 -13.20 -5.31 -10.42
C PHE A 126 -13.52 -5.09 -8.94
N LEU A 127 -14.17 -3.98 -8.60
CA LEU A 127 -14.58 -3.64 -7.23
C LEU A 127 -15.76 -4.47 -6.73
N ASP A 128 -16.65 -4.90 -7.63
CA ASP A 128 -17.83 -5.67 -7.29
C ASP A 128 -17.47 -7.05 -6.75
N ALA A 129 -17.82 -7.30 -5.49
CA ALA A 129 -17.50 -8.52 -4.76
C ALA A 129 -18.28 -9.76 -5.26
N ASP A 130 -19.35 -9.57 -6.05
CA ASP A 130 -20.16 -10.65 -6.59
C ASP A 130 -19.57 -11.24 -7.87
N ASN A 131 -18.67 -10.50 -8.54
CA ASN A 131 -17.94 -10.97 -9.71
C ASN A 131 -16.83 -11.96 -9.32
N ASP A 132 -16.75 -13.07 -10.05
CA ASP A 132 -15.83 -14.18 -9.78
C ASP A 132 -14.35 -13.76 -9.96
N ASP A 133 -13.49 -14.15 -9.00
CA ASP A 133 -12.08 -13.75 -9.06
C ASP A 133 -11.32 -14.40 -10.23
N LEU A 134 -11.69 -15.61 -10.70
CA LEU A 134 -11.03 -16.19 -11.87
C LEU A 134 -11.38 -15.39 -13.12
N GLU A 135 -12.62 -14.93 -13.23
CA GLU A 135 -13.04 -14.01 -14.28
C GLU A 135 -12.25 -12.71 -14.23
N LYS A 136 -12.14 -12.09 -13.04
CA LYS A 136 -11.31 -10.89 -12.84
C LYS A 136 -9.87 -11.14 -13.29
N ASN A 137 -9.23 -12.22 -12.84
CA ASN A 137 -7.86 -12.59 -13.21
C ASN A 137 -7.69 -12.93 -14.70
N ALA A 138 -8.71 -13.53 -15.33
CA ALA A 138 -8.68 -13.90 -16.74
C ALA A 138 -8.64 -12.67 -17.65
N ILE A 139 -9.35 -11.60 -17.30
CA ILE A 139 -9.41 -10.40 -18.14
C ILE A 139 -8.22 -9.45 -17.94
N VAL A 140 -7.47 -9.53 -16.83
CA VAL A 140 -6.42 -8.55 -16.49
C VAL A 140 -5.43 -8.34 -17.62
N SER A 141 -4.97 -9.41 -18.28
CA SER A 141 -3.98 -9.29 -19.35
C SER A 141 -4.51 -8.50 -20.55
N CYS A 142 -5.78 -8.70 -20.92
CA CYS A 142 -6.41 -7.94 -22.01
C CYS A 142 -6.71 -6.49 -21.59
N ALA A 143 -7.20 -6.32 -20.35
CA ALA A 143 -7.51 -5.03 -19.75
C ALA A 143 -6.25 -4.16 -19.62
N ALA A 144 -5.14 -4.73 -19.13
CA ALA A 144 -3.85 -4.05 -19.00
C ALA A 144 -3.43 -3.36 -20.29
N ALA A 145 -3.41 -4.11 -21.40
CA ALA A 145 -3.01 -3.58 -22.69
C ALA A 145 -4.01 -2.54 -23.22
N ALA A 146 -5.33 -2.76 -23.04
CA ALA A 146 -6.35 -1.80 -23.49
C ALA A 146 -6.27 -0.49 -22.71
N VAL A 147 -6.29 -0.55 -21.38
CA VAL A 147 -6.30 0.63 -20.52
C VAL A 147 -4.97 1.39 -20.58
N SER A 148 -3.82 0.70 -20.63
CA SER A 148 -2.52 1.35 -20.80
C SER A 148 -2.44 2.07 -22.15
N SER A 149 -2.97 1.48 -23.23
CA SER A 149 -3.03 2.16 -24.53
C SER A 149 -3.87 3.44 -24.49
N VAL A 150 -5.01 3.43 -23.80
CA VAL A 150 -5.82 4.65 -23.60
C VAL A 150 -5.06 5.71 -22.81
N LEU A 151 -4.37 5.30 -21.73
CA LEU A 151 -3.56 6.21 -20.92
C LEU A 151 -2.45 6.88 -21.74
N ILE A 152 -1.79 6.13 -22.64
CA ILE A 152 -0.69 6.60 -23.47
C ILE A 152 -1.18 7.52 -24.61
N GLN A 153 -2.29 7.17 -25.26
CA GLN A 153 -2.75 7.85 -26.48
C GLN A 153 -3.57 9.12 -26.24
N ASN A 154 -4.16 9.29 -25.05
CA ASN A 154 -5.10 10.39 -24.76
C ASN A 154 -4.44 11.53 -23.98
N ALA A 155 -3.21 11.90 -24.38
CA ALA A 155 -2.49 13.01 -23.77
C ALA A 155 -3.32 14.31 -23.83
N GLY A 156 -3.44 14.99 -22.69
CA GLY A 156 -4.23 16.23 -22.55
C GLY A 156 -5.72 16.02 -22.26
N GLN A 157 -6.27 14.80 -22.39
CA GLN A 157 -7.66 14.52 -22.01
C GLN A 157 -7.74 14.06 -20.54
N ILE A 158 -7.68 15.01 -19.60
CA ILE A 158 -7.57 14.70 -18.16
C ILE A 158 -8.67 13.76 -17.66
N GLU A 159 -9.93 13.93 -18.09
CA GLU A 159 -11.03 13.06 -17.64
C GLU A 159 -10.86 11.60 -18.10
N THR A 160 -10.42 11.41 -19.34
CA THR A 160 -10.09 10.09 -19.90
C THR A 160 -8.92 9.45 -19.16
N LEU A 161 -7.86 10.24 -18.90
CA LEU A 161 -6.68 9.79 -18.17
C LEU A 161 -7.01 9.39 -16.73
N GLN A 162 -7.86 10.17 -16.04
CA GLN A 162 -8.33 9.85 -14.69
C GLN A 162 -9.15 8.55 -14.66
N ALA A 163 -10.03 8.33 -15.64
CA ALA A 163 -10.79 7.08 -15.74
C ALA A 163 -9.87 5.87 -16.00
N ALA A 164 -8.85 6.02 -16.85
CA ALA A 164 -7.88 4.96 -17.14
C ALA A 164 -7.02 4.64 -15.91
N ALA A 165 -6.50 5.68 -15.23
CA ALA A 165 -5.77 5.52 -13.99
C ALA A 165 -6.64 4.86 -12.91
N LYS A 166 -7.92 5.20 -12.79
CA LYS A 166 -8.80 4.54 -11.83
C LYS A 166 -8.90 3.03 -12.07
N ALA A 167 -9.13 2.63 -13.31
CA ALA A 167 -9.23 1.22 -13.68
C ALA A 167 -7.90 0.48 -13.39
N LEU A 168 -6.75 1.05 -13.74
CA LEU A 168 -5.44 0.47 -13.45
C LEU A 168 -5.18 0.35 -11.95
N PHE A 169 -5.46 1.41 -11.18
CA PHE A 169 -5.28 1.43 -9.74
C PHE A 169 -6.12 0.35 -9.06
N VAL A 170 -7.39 0.21 -9.45
CA VAL A 170 -8.27 -0.83 -8.91
C VAL A 170 -7.70 -2.23 -9.21
N ILE A 171 -7.24 -2.50 -10.43
CA ILE A 171 -6.64 -3.79 -10.77
C ILE A 171 -5.39 -4.08 -9.91
N LEU A 172 -4.54 -3.07 -9.69
CA LEU A 172 -3.31 -3.22 -8.90
C LEU A 172 -3.56 -3.41 -7.41
N THR A 173 -4.65 -2.84 -6.88
CA THR A 173 -4.96 -2.86 -5.44
C THR A 173 -5.97 -3.92 -5.02
N THR A 174 -6.70 -4.52 -5.95
CA THR A 174 -7.65 -5.59 -5.64
C THR A 174 -6.91 -6.84 -5.14
N ASP A 175 -7.28 -7.33 -3.96
CA ASP A 175 -6.60 -8.45 -3.28
C ASP A 175 -6.74 -9.79 -4.02
N CYS A 176 -7.84 -9.98 -4.75
CA CYS A 176 -8.09 -11.23 -5.46
C CYS A 176 -7.30 -11.37 -6.76
N ILE A 177 -6.65 -10.29 -7.23
CA ILE A 177 -5.82 -10.31 -8.43
C ILE A 177 -4.45 -10.88 -8.09
N GLU A 178 -4.03 -11.90 -8.81
CA GLU A 178 -2.75 -12.56 -8.62
C GLU A 178 -1.57 -11.61 -8.93
N GLU A 179 -0.46 -11.75 -8.19
CA GLU A 179 0.69 -10.85 -8.30
C GLU A 179 1.35 -10.90 -9.70
N ASN A 180 1.38 -12.07 -10.32
CA ASN A 180 1.81 -12.22 -11.73
C ASN A 180 0.95 -11.38 -12.69
N LYS A 181 -0.35 -11.24 -12.45
CA LYS A 181 -1.28 -10.42 -13.25
C LYS A 181 -1.06 -8.93 -13.00
N LYS A 182 -0.80 -8.53 -11.75
CA LYS A 182 -0.39 -7.14 -11.42
C LYS A 182 0.91 -6.77 -12.12
N ASN A 183 1.89 -7.68 -12.15
CA ASN A 183 3.13 -7.50 -12.89
C ASN A 183 2.92 -7.33 -14.41
N VAL A 184 1.91 -8.00 -15.00
CA VAL A 184 1.53 -7.77 -16.40
C VAL A 184 1.06 -6.32 -16.61
N VAL A 185 0.24 -5.79 -15.71
CA VAL A 185 -0.20 -4.38 -15.78
C VAL A 185 1.00 -3.43 -15.71
N ILE A 186 1.89 -3.64 -14.75
CA ILE A 186 3.08 -2.80 -14.58
C ILE A 186 3.98 -2.90 -15.82
N SER A 187 4.19 -4.11 -16.37
CA SER A 187 4.99 -4.31 -17.58
C SER A 187 4.41 -3.58 -18.80
N SER A 188 3.08 -3.52 -18.92
CA SER A 188 2.39 -2.79 -19.99
C SER A 188 2.52 -1.28 -19.88
N LEU A 189 2.76 -0.75 -18.67
CA LEU A 189 3.03 0.68 -18.45
C LEU A 189 4.51 0.99 -18.68
N ILE A 190 5.40 0.07 -18.31
CA ILE A 190 6.85 0.21 -18.52
C ILE A 190 7.22 0.13 -20.01
N SER A 191 6.46 -0.60 -20.84
CA SER A 191 6.74 -0.73 -22.27
C SER A 191 6.77 0.62 -23.01
N ASP A 192 6.00 1.60 -22.54
CA ASP A 192 6.15 3.00 -22.92
C ASP A 192 6.21 3.88 -21.66
N LEU A 193 7.36 3.77 -20.97
CA LEU A 193 7.57 4.43 -19.70
C LEU A 193 7.42 5.96 -19.79
N SER A 194 7.96 6.58 -20.83
CA SER A 194 7.94 8.04 -20.97
C SER A 194 6.52 8.57 -21.12
N ALA A 195 5.71 7.95 -21.99
CA ALA A 195 4.32 8.36 -22.18
C ALA A 195 3.48 8.06 -20.94
N SER A 196 3.62 6.86 -20.34
CA SER A 196 2.89 6.48 -19.13
C SER A 196 3.17 7.43 -17.96
N VAL A 197 4.44 7.74 -17.70
CA VAL A 197 4.83 8.68 -16.63
C VAL A 197 4.33 10.10 -16.92
N SER A 198 4.37 10.53 -18.18
CA SER A 198 3.89 11.87 -18.55
C SER A 198 2.37 11.99 -18.37
N ALA A 199 1.60 10.95 -18.73
CA ALA A 199 0.16 10.90 -18.49
C ALA A 199 -0.19 10.91 -17.00
N LEU A 200 0.50 10.11 -16.19
CA LEU A 200 0.32 10.09 -14.73
C LEU A 200 0.68 11.45 -14.10
N LEU A 201 1.73 12.11 -14.60
CA LEU A 201 2.14 13.43 -14.16
C LEU A 201 1.12 14.52 -14.53
N SER A 202 0.48 14.43 -15.70
CA SER A 202 -0.65 15.30 -16.07
C SER A 202 -1.83 15.13 -15.09
N ILE A 203 -2.15 13.90 -14.69
CA ILE A 203 -3.19 13.66 -13.67
C ILE A 203 -2.78 14.25 -12.31
N LEU A 204 -1.52 14.10 -11.90
CA LEU A 204 -1.03 14.71 -10.67
C LEU A 204 -1.22 16.23 -10.67
N LYS A 205 -0.84 16.90 -11.77
CA LYS A 205 -0.95 18.36 -11.92
C LYS A 205 -2.39 18.87 -12.01
N GLU A 206 -3.16 18.32 -12.95
CA GLU A 206 -4.44 18.88 -13.41
C GLU A 206 -5.66 18.10 -12.89
N GLY A 207 -5.44 16.98 -12.19
CA GLY A 207 -6.52 16.16 -11.66
C GLY A 207 -7.45 16.94 -10.73
N LYS A 208 -8.75 16.88 -11.01
CA LYS A 208 -9.81 17.62 -10.28
C LYS A 208 -9.96 17.17 -8.83
N THR A 209 -9.78 15.88 -8.54
CA THR A 209 -10.01 15.27 -7.22
C THR A 209 -8.72 14.76 -6.61
N VAL A 210 -8.64 14.73 -5.27
CA VAL A 210 -7.46 14.21 -4.56
C VAL A 210 -7.31 12.71 -4.84
N GLU A 211 -8.42 11.98 -4.91
CA GLU A 211 -8.49 10.55 -5.22
C GLU A 211 -7.83 10.25 -6.57
N SER A 212 -8.09 11.05 -7.61
CA SER A 212 -7.46 10.83 -8.91
C SER A 212 -5.94 11.04 -8.90
N ARG A 213 -5.46 11.99 -8.09
CA ARG A 213 -4.02 12.22 -7.91
C ARG A 213 -3.38 11.11 -7.08
N VAL A 214 -4.10 10.58 -6.10
CA VAL A 214 -3.68 9.41 -5.31
C VAL A 214 -3.57 8.18 -6.21
N ASP A 215 -4.58 7.90 -7.03
CA ASP A 215 -4.58 6.78 -7.97
C ASP A 215 -3.34 6.87 -8.90
N ALA A 216 -3.07 8.05 -9.46
CA ALA A 216 -1.90 8.29 -10.31
C ALA A 216 -0.57 8.10 -9.56
N ALA A 217 -0.44 8.65 -8.34
CA ALA A 217 0.75 8.49 -7.51
C ALA A 217 1.00 7.02 -7.13
N ARG A 218 -0.04 6.26 -6.79
CA ARG A 218 0.08 4.84 -6.43
C ARG A 218 0.52 3.99 -7.62
N ILE A 219 0.00 4.26 -8.82
CA ILE A 219 0.46 3.60 -10.05
C ILE A 219 1.93 3.97 -10.33
N LEU A 220 2.28 5.25 -10.20
CA LEU A 220 3.66 5.69 -10.39
C LEU A 220 4.61 5.04 -9.37
N CYS A 221 4.17 4.87 -8.13
CA CYS A 221 4.92 4.16 -7.11
C CYS A 221 5.13 2.68 -7.49
N ALA A 222 4.11 2.00 -8.01
CA ALA A 222 4.25 0.63 -8.48
C ALA A 222 5.27 0.52 -9.62
N ILE A 223 5.21 1.43 -10.61
CA ILE A 223 6.21 1.53 -11.68
C ILE A 223 7.60 1.73 -11.10
N LEU A 224 7.77 2.68 -10.17
CA LEU A 224 9.06 2.97 -9.54
C LEU A 224 9.61 1.76 -8.79
N LEU A 225 8.79 1.02 -8.05
CA LEU A 225 9.24 -0.14 -7.28
C LEU A 225 9.67 -1.30 -8.18
N SER A 226 9.03 -1.48 -9.34
CA SER A 226 9.37 -2.51 -10.33
C SER A 226 10.46 -2.10 -11.33
N SER A 227 10.87 -0.83 -11.34
CA SER A 227 11.84 -0.28 -12.30
C SER A 227 13.29 -0.46 -11.86
N ASP A 228 14.18 -0.61 -12.86
CA ASP A 228 15.63 -0.55 -12.65
C ASP A 228 16.13 0.87 -12.31
N SER A 229 17.42 0.98 -11.97
CA SER A 229 18.04 2.25 -11.57
C SER A 229 18.02 3.32 -12.68
N ASN A 230 18.10 2.91 -13.96
CA ASN A 230 18.11 3.84 -15.10
C ASN A 230 16.72 4.42 -15.35
N SER A 231 15.70 3.57 -15.29
CA SER A 231 14.30 3.93 -15.40
C SER A 231 13.88 4.83 -14.24
N LYS A 232 14.29 4.53 -13.01
CA LYS A 232 14.11 5.41 -11.84
C LYS A 232 14.75 6.78 -12.04
N ALA A 233 15.96 6.83 -12.61
CA ALA A 233 16.63 8.09 -12.92
C ALA A 233 15.85 8.91 -13.95
N SER A 234 15.43 8.29 -15.05
CA SER A 234 14.62 8.92 -16.10
C SER A 234 13.28 9.48 -15.57
N ILE A 235 12.58 8.72 -14.72
CA ILE A 235 11.35 9.18 -14.06
C ILE A 235 11.65 10.38 -13.17
N ALA A 236 12.68 10.28 -12.33
CA ALA A 236 13.05 11.34 -11.41
C ALA A 236 13.51 12.60 -12.14
N GLU A 237 14.08 12.52 -13.34
CA GLU A 237 14.55 13.68 -14.12
C GLU A 237 13.42 14.60 -14.61
N LYS A 238 12.17 14.13 -14.68
CA LYS A 238 11.01 14.96 -15.00
C LYS A 238 10.88 16.10 -13.97
N SER A 239 11.02 17.34 -14.43
CA SER A 239 11.14 18.54 -13.58
C SER A 239 10.00 18.67 -12.57
N ASP A 240 8.79 18.34 -13.00
CA ASP A 240 7.59 18.63 -12.22
C ASP A 240 7.21 17.48 -11.28
N LEU A 241 7.88 16.33 -11.36
CA LEU A 241 7.53 15.17 -10.55
C LEU A 241 7.68 15.45 -9.05
N ILE A 242 8.86 15.89 -8.63
CA ILE A 242 9.15 16.15 -7.20
C ILE A 242 8.25 17.27 -6.65
N PRO A 243 8.09 18.43 -7.32
CA PRO A 243 7.13 19.46 -6.89
C PRO A 243 5.71 18.93 -6.69
N GLU A 244 5.19 18.14 -7.63
CA GLU A 244 3.83 17.62 -7.58
C GLU A 244 3.63 16.57 -6.48
N LEU A 245 4.62 15.70 -6.24
CA LEU A 245 4.60 14.76 -5.10
C LEU A 245 4.63 15.50 -3.75
N ILE A 246 5.43 16.57 -3.63
CA ILE A 246 5.46 17.42 -2.43
C ILE A 246 4.13 18.14 -2.25
N ARG A 247 3.53 18.64 -3.34
CA ARG A 247 2.20 19.25 -3.31
C ARG A 247 1.14 18.26 -2.85
N LEU A 248 1.24 16.99 -3.23
CA LEU A 248 0.32 15.92 -2.83
C LEU A 248 0.33 15.68 -1.30
N ILE A 249 1.50 15.74 -0.66
CA ILE A 249 1.61 15.54 0.81
C ILE A 249 1.35 16.82 1.62
N ARG A 250 1.43 18.00 1.00
CA ARG A 250 1.33 19.31 1.67
C ARG A 250 -0.06 19.96 1.57
N GLN A 251 -1.08 19.25 1.11
CA GLN A 251 -2.45 19.75 0.97
C GLN A 251 -2.98 20.41 2.27
N GLU A 252 -3.81 21.45 2.15
CA GLU A 252 -4.45 22.11 3.30
C GLU A 252 -5.32 21.12 4.07
N LYS A 253 -6.24 20.46 3.36
CA LYS A 253 -6.97 19.30 3.87
C LYS A 253 -6.09 18.06 3.71
N MET A 254 -5.65 17.50 4.82
CA MET A 254 -4.81 16.30 4.81
C MET A 254 -5.66 15.04 4.55
N HIS A 255 -5.22 14.21 3.61
CA HIS A 255 -5.81 12.93 3.28
C HIS A 255 -4.76 11.83 3.49
N ARG A 256 -5.11 10.77 4.24
CA ARG A 256 -4.19 9.67 4.55
C ARG A 256 -3.55 9.10 3.28
N ASP A 257 -4.37 8.72 2.30
CA ASP A 257 -3.89 8.05 1.09
C ASP A 257 -2.98 8.94 0.23
N SER A 258 -3.21 10.26 0.29
CA SER A 258 -2.39 11.29 -0.37
C SER A 258 -1.00 11.40 0.25
N ILE A 259 -0.95 11.40 1.59
CA ILE A 259 0.32 11.43 2.34
C ILE A 259 1.11 10.16 2.06
N GLU A 260 0.46 8.99 2.17
CA GLU A 260 1.09 7.69 1.95
C GLU A 260 1.64 7.57 0.51
N ALA A 261 0.81 7.84 -0.49
CA ALA A 261 1.21 7.72 -1.89
C ALA A 261 2.40 8.65 -2.23
N GLY A 262 2.33 9.91 -1.78
CA GLY A 262 3.41 10.87 -2.02
C GLY A 262 4.71 10.50 -1.32
N ILE A 263 4.66 10.07 -0.05
CA ILE A 263 5.83 9.62 0.70
C ILE A 263 6.45 8.36 0.07
N ASP A 264 5.62 7.42 -0.38
CA ASP A 264 6.10 6.19 -1.01
C ASP A 264 6.86 6.48 -2.32
N CYS A 265 6.31 7.33 -3.19
CA CYS A 265 6.99 7.77 -4.40
C CYS A 265 8.31 8.49 -4.11
N LEU A 266 8.30 9.44 -3.16
CA LEU A 266 9.49 10.21 -2.79
C LEU A 266 10.57 9.30 -2.21
N THR A 267 10.18 8.31 -1.40
CA THR A 267 11.10 7.30 -0.85
C THR A 267 11.72 6.47 -1.97
N ALA A 268 10.92 6.05 -2.96
CA ALA A 268 11.39 5.24 -4.08
C ALA A 268 12.42 5.96 -4.98
N ILE A 269 12.33 7.29 -5.14
CA ILE A 269 13.29 8.09 -5.93
C ILE A 269 14.41 8.71 -5.08
N CYS A 270 14.37 8.60 -3.75
CA CYS A 270 15.33 9.26 -2.85
C CYS A 270 16.79 8.82 -3.10
N GLY A 271 17.00 7.58 -3.55
CA GLY A 271 18.32 7.05 -3.90
C GLY A 271 18.88 7.56 -5.23
N VAL A 272 18.06 8.23 -6.07
CA VAL A 272 18.49 8.72 -7.38
C VAL A 272 19.42 9.93 -7.22
N ARG A 273 20.46 10.00 -8.07
CA ARG A 273 21.43 11.10 -8.07
C ARG A 273 20.71 12.45 -8.23
N GLY A 274 21.03 13.39 -7.35
CA GLY A 274 20.44 14.74 -7.38
C GLY A 274 18.97 14.84 -6.93
N ALA A 275 18.26 13.73 -6.70
CA ALA A 275 16.86 13.77 -6.25
C ALA A 275 16.74 14.42 -4.86
N ARG A 276 17.61 14.06 -3.92
CA ARG A 276 17.65 14.65 -2.55
C ARG A 276 17.79 16.17 -2.57
N PHE A 277 18.70 16.70 -3.40
CA PHE A 277 18.89 18.13 -3.55
C PHE A 277 17.63 18.82 -4.10
N ARG A 278 17.02 18.25 -5.14
CA ARG A 278 15.78 18.79 -5.71
C ARG A 278 14.63 18.73 -4.71
N MET A 279 14.46 17.63 -3.96
CA MET A 279 13.45 17.55 -2.90
C MET A 279 13.62 18.66 -1.85
N VAL A 280 14.85 18.92 -1.41
CA VAL A 280 15.14 20.02 -0.47
C VAL A 280 14.79 21.37 -1.10
N LYS A 281 15.22 21.63 -2.34
CA LYS A 281 14.92 22.87 -3.06
C LYS A 281 13.41 23.11 -3.21
N GLU A 282 12.65 22.05 -3.49
CA GLU A 282 11.19 22.10 -3.65
C GLU A 282 10.42 22.10 -2.30
N GLY A 283 11.13 22.13 -1.18
CA GLY A 283 10.52 22.29 0.15
C GLY A 283 10.00 21.01 0.79
N ILE A 284 10.71 19.88 0.62
CA ILE A 284 10.36 18.62 1.30
C ILE A 284 10.38 18.75 2.83
N VAL A 285 11.34 19.50 3.40
CA VAL A 285 11.49 19.64 4.86
C VAL A 285 10.21 20.20 5.50
N PRO A 286 9.71 21.40 5.12
CA PRO A 286 8.46 21.91 5.71
C PRO A 286 7.26 21.01 5.42
N ALA A 287 7.22 20.31 4.27
CA ALA A 287 6.16 19.36 3.97
C ALA A 287 6.15 18.16 4.96
N LEU A 288 7.32 17.59 5.25
CA LEU A 288 7.46 16.49 6.22
C LEU A 288 7.16 16.94 7.65
N VAL A 289 7.55 18.18 8.03
CA VAL A 289 7.18 18.74 9.34
C VAL A 289 5.67 18.84 9.50
N LYS A 290 4.95 19.30 8.46
CA LYS A 290 3.49 19.33 8.45
C LYS A 290 2.89 17.93 8.62
N VAL A 291 3.40 16.93 7.88
CA VAL A 291 2.97 15.53 8.01
C VAL A 291 3.21 15.00 9.42
N MET A 292 4.39 15.24 10.02
CA MET A 292 4.72 14.74 11.37
C MET A 292 3.86 15.39 12.48
N LYS A 293 3.37 16.61 12.25
CA LYS A 293 2.43 17.29 13.16
C LYS A 293 0.98 16.79 13.03
N ALA A 294 0.61 16.14 11.92
CA ALA A 294 -0.74 15.62 11.70
C ALA A 294 -1.11 14.55 12.72
N GLU A 295 -2.40 14.38 13.04
CA GLU A 295 -2.84 13.36 14.00
C GLU A 295 -2.44 11.93 13.57
N ALA A 296 -2.34 11.00 14.53
CA ALA A 296 -1.94 9.61 14.25
C ALA A 296 -2.90 8.89 13.27
N VAL A 297 -4.16 9.30 13.22
CA VAL A 297 -5.13 8.77 12.25
C VAL A 297 -4.75 9.14 10.81
N MET A 298 -4.10 10.28 10.60
CA MET A 298 -3.75 10.76 9.26
C MET A 298 -2.50 10.11 8.67
N ALA A 299 -1.61 9.59 9.51
CA ALA A 299 -0.39 8.94 9.06
C ALA A 299 0.02 7.82 10.03
N PRO A 300 -0.03 6.55 9.59
CA PRO A 300 0.36 5.41 10.43
C PRO A 300 1.87 5.44 10.74
N ALA A 301 2.28 4.64 11.72
CA ALA A 301 3.67 4.57 12.17
C ALA A 301 4.66 4.24 11.03
N SER A 302 4.27 3.40 10.07
CA SER A 302 5.07 3.06 8.89
C SER A 302 5.30 4.26 7.95
N THR A 303 4.28 5.10 7.76
CA THR A 303 4.37 6.32 6.95
C THR A 303 5.22 7.37 7.64
N MET A 304 5.07 7.51 8.96
CA MET A 304 5.91 8.40 9.78
C MET A 304 7.38 7.96 9.77
N GLU A 305 7.63 6.66 9.82
CA GLU A 305 8.97 6.10 9.68
C GLU A 305 9.60 6.49 8.34
N LYS A 306 8.88 6.32 7.21
CA LYS A 306 9.35 6.76 5.88
C LYS A 306 9.57 8.28 5.81
N ALA A 307 8.69 9.08 6.44
CA ALA A 307 8.87 10.53 6.53
C ALA A 307 10.17 10.91 7.24
N ILE A 308 10.50 10.25 8.36
CA ILE A 308 11.75 10.49 9.08
C ILE A 308 12.96 10.05 8.25
N ARG A 309 12.88 8.93 7.51
CA ARG A 309 13.95 8.52 6.58
C ARG A 309 14.18 9.52 5.44
N LEU A 310 13.13 10.14 4.90
CA LEU A 310 13.27 11.21 3.92
C LEU A 310 13.97 12.44 4.53
N LEU A 311 13.69 12.76 5.79
CA LEU A 311 14.38 13.83 6.52
C LEU A 311 15.84 13.47 6.82
N GLU A 312 16.13 12.22 7.15
CA GLU A 312 17.50 11.69 7.27
C GLU A 312 18.26 11.89 5.97
N ALA A 313 17.68 11.49 4.84
CA ALA A 313 18.27 11.65 3.52
C ALA A 313 18.54 13.14 3.18
N ALA A 314 17.61 14.04 3.54
CA ALA A 314 17.79 15.48 3.41
C ALA A 314 18.95 15.99 4.31
N SER A 315 19.03 15.53 5.56
CA SER A 315 20.12 15.90 6.48
C SER A 315 21.51 15.42 6.01
N GLY A 316 21.55 14.46 5.08
CA GLY A 316 22.77 13.99 4.45
C GLY A 316 23.48 15.04 3.58
N ILE A 317 22.76 16.06 3.09
CA ILE A 317 23.30 17.15 2.24
C ILE A 317 23.33 18.48 2.99
N ALA A 318 24.18 19.41 2.55
CA ALA A 318 24.40 20.68 3.27
C ALA A 318 23.16 21.58 3.26
N GLU A 319 22.50 21.68 2.11
CA GLU A 319 21.28 22.44 1.91
C GLU A 319 20.15 21.91 2.79
N GLY A 320 20.01 20.58 2.89
CA GLY A 320 19.00 19.96 3.72
C GLY A 320 19.24 20.19 5.21
N ARG A 321 20.50 20.15 5.68
CA ARG A 321 20.82 20.57 7.06
C ARG A 321 20.47 22.03 7.31
N SER A 322 20.81 22.93 6.38
CA SER A 322 20.48 24.35 6.48
C SER A 322 18.97 24.57 6.61
N GLU A 323 18.16 23.92 5.77
CA GLU A 323 16.70 24.00 5.84
C GLU A 323 16.13 23.41 7.13
N ILE A 324 16.64 22.27 7.61
CA ILE A 324 16.23 21.70 8.91
C ILE A 324 16.53 22.67 10.05
N CYS A 325 17.70 23.32 10.04
CA CYS A 325 18.11 24.24 11.11
C CYS A 325 17.34 25.57 11.07
N LYS A 326 16.89 26.04 9.90
CA LYS A 326 16.01 27.21 9.80
C LYS A 326 14.69 26.99 10.53
N ALA A 327 14.14 25.78 10.47
CA ALA A 327 12.90 25.39 11.15
C ALA A 327 13.17 24.47 12.35
N ALA A 328 14.29 24.67 13.07
CA ALA A 328 14.80 23.71 14.06
C ALA A 328 13.77 23.33 15.13
N GLU A 329 13.09 24.31 15.75
CA GLU A 329 12.11 24.07 16.81
C GLU A 329 10.95 23.19 16.34
N GLU A 330 10.36 23.55 15.20
CA GLU A 330 9.24 22.81 14.64
C GLU A 330 9.64 21.43 14.14
N CYS A 331 10.78 21.35 13.45
CA CYS A 331 11.26 20.15 12.78
C CYS A 331 11.77 19.12 13.79
N LEU A 332 12.73 19.49 14.64
CA LEU A 332 13.34 18.57 15.60
C LEU A 332 12.36 18.22 16.72
N GLY A 333 11.50 19.16 17.12
CA GLY A 333 10.39 18.86 18.04
C GLY A 333 9.43 17.82 17.45
N ALA A 334 9.07 17.94 16.16
CA ALA A 334 8.22 16.94 15.50
C ALA A 334 8.90 15.56 15.43
N VAL A 335 10.19 15.51 15.08
CA VAL A 335 10.99 14.27 15.07
C VAL A 335 11.00 13.63 16.45
N LEU A 336 11.34 14.38 17.50
CA LEU A 336 11.40 13.87 18.89
C LEU A 336 10.03 13.43 19.43
N ARG A 337 8.92 14.03 19.00
CA ARG A 337 7.57 13.56 19.36
C ARG A 337 7.20 12.24 18.67
N ARG A 338 7.75 11.97 17.50
CA ARG A 338 7.49 10.76 16.70
C ARG A 338 8.47 9.63 16.93
N MET A 339 9.69 9.93 17.36
CA MET A 339 10.80 9.00 17.56
C MET A 339 10.44 7.72 18.33
N MET A 340 9.63 7.82 19.39
CA MET A 340 9.20 6.67 20.19
C MET A 340 7.89 6.01 19.71
N LYS A 341 7.30 6.52 18.61
CA LYS A 341 6.02 6.08 18.04
C LYS A 341 6.18 5.43 16.65
N VAL A 342 7.41 5.22 16.22
CA VAL A 342 7.77 4.61 14.93
C VAL A 342 8.56 3.31 15.17
N GLY A 343 8.75 2.52 14.11
CA GLY A 343 9.56 1.32 14.17
C GLY A 343 11.04 1.62 14.43
N ARG A 344 11.83 0.56 14.63
CA ARG A 344 13.26 0.64 14.95
C ARG A 344 14.02 1.50 13.92
N GLU A 345 13.79 1.25 12.64
CA GLU A 345 14.49 1.95 11.57
C GLU A 345 14.14 3.45 11.53
N GLY A 346 12.88 3.82 11.85
CA GLY A 346 12.49 5.23 12.00
C GLY A 346 13.10 5.91 13.22
N MET A 347 13.23 5.16 14.32
CA MET A 347 13.89 5.62 15.53
C MET A 347 15.39 5.87 15.31
N GLU A 348 16.06 4.96 14.59
CA GLU A 348 17.47 5.13 14.19
C GLU A 348 17.64 6.33 13.24
N ALA A 349 16.78 6.46 12.23
CA ALA A 349 16.77 7.60 11.31
C ALA A 349 16.60 8.95 12.05
N ALA A 350 15.75 8.99 13.09
CA ALA A 350 15.57 10.18 13.93
C ALA A 350 16.89 10.59 14.62
N VAL A 351 17.67 9.63 15.14
CA VAL A 351 18.98 9.92 15.73
C VAL A 351 19.95 10.46 14.69
N VAL A 352 19.97 9.86 13.49
CA VAL A 352 20.85 10.33 12.40
C VAL A 352 20.54 11.78 12.04
N VAL A 353 19.25 12.15 11.95
CA VAL A 353 18.85 13.55 11.73
C VAL A 353 19.39 14.46 12.84
N LEU A 354 19.12 14.12 14.11
CA LEU A 354 19.56 14.91 15.26
C LEU A 354 21.08 15.05 15.31
N TRP A 355 21.82 13.97 15.12
CA TRP A 355 23.28 13.94 15.12
C TRP A 355 23.85 14.74 13.95
N SER A 356 23.25 14.65 12.77
CA SER A 356 23.67 15.39 11.58
C SER A 356 23.63 16.90 11.79
N VAL A 357 22.58 17.43 12.42
CA VAL A 357 22.43 18.89 12.64
C VAL A 357 23.09 19.38 13.93
N CYS A 358 23.01 18.62 15.02
CA CYS A 358 23.53 19.04 16.33
C CYS A 358 25.02 18.77 16.50
N TYR A 359 25.53 17.62 16.02
CA TYR A 359 26.91 17.20 16.22
C TYR A 359 27.79 17.46 15.01
N ARG A 360 27.35 17.01 13.82
CA ARG A 360 28.17 17.12 12.60
C ARG A 360 28.17 18.55 12.04
N PHE A 361 27.02 19.22 12.04
CA PHE A 361 26.88 20.59 11.54
C PHE A 361 26.98 21.65 12.64
N GLN A 362 26.82 21.25 13.91
CA GLN A 362 26.98 22.11 15.09
C GLN A 362 26.11 23.37 15.07
N ASP A 363 24.89 23.28 14.51
CA ASP A 363 23.98 24.42 14.49
C ASP A 363 23.40 24.67 15.88
N ARG A 364 23.62 25.88 16.40
CA ARG A 364 23.19 26.27 17.74
C ARG A 364 21.67 26.21 17.91
N ARG A 365 20.90 26.58 16.89
CA ARG A 365 19.43 26.57 16.92
C ARG A 365 18.91 25.13 17.03
N ALA A 366 19.56 24.20 16.33
CA ALA A 366 19.25 22.77 16.42
C ALA A 366 19.49 22.23 17.83
N VAL A 367 20.64 22.56 18.43
CA VAL A 367 20.98 22.15 19.80
C VAL A 367 19.98 22.71 20.82
N GLU A 368 19.62 23.99 20.69
CA GLU A 368 18.65 24.65 21.56
C GLU A 368 17.25 24.05 21.42
N ALA A 369 16.79 23.77 20.18
CA ALA A 369 15.51 23.12 19.91
C ALA A 369 15.39 21.73 20.56
N VAL A 370 16.44 20.90 20.48
CA VAL A 370 16.43 19.56 21.10
C VAL A 370 16.39 19.63 22.62
N LYS A 371 17.07 20.61 23.22
CA LYS A 371 17.05 20.82 24.68
C LYS A 371 15.70 21.35 25.16
N ALA A 372 15.05 22.20 24.38
CA ALA A 372 13.75 22.79 24.71
C ALA A 372 12.60 21.78 24.60
N GLU A 373 12.71 20.76 23.74
CA GLU A 373 11.66 19.75 23.57
C GLU A 373 11.55 18.84 24.80
N ASN A 374 10.32 18.70 25.31
CA ASN A 374 10.02 17.89 26.48
C ASN A 374 10.53 16.45 26.36
N GLY A 375 11.45 16.09 27.25
CA GLY A 375 12.07 14.77 27.31
C GLY A 375 12.94 14.43 26.09
N GLY A 376 13.37 15.40 25.29
CA GLY A 376 14.20 15.14 24.10
C GLY A 376 15.46 14.34 24.42
N VAL A 377 16.19 14.80 25.44
CA VAL A 377 17.40 14.13 25.95
C VAL A 377 17.10 12.75 26.55
N MET A 378 15.98 12.61 27.29
CA MET A 378 15.55 11.33 27.87
C MET A 378 15.26 10.29 26.78
N LYS A 379 14.60 10.68 25.69
CA LYS A 379 14.32 9.78 24.56
C LYS A 379 15.60 9.25 23.91
N ILE A 380 16.65 10.08 23.80
CA ILE A 380 17.96 9.65 23.30
C ILE A 380 18.61 8.63 24.24
N LEU A 381 18.53 8.84 25.56
CA LEU A 381 19.02 7.88 26.55
C LEU A 381 18.29 6.53 26.47
N LEU A 382 16.95 6.55 26.41
CA LEU A 382 16.13 5.35 26.30
C LEU A 382 16.45 4.55 25.04
N LEU A 383 16.66 5.25 23.91
CA LEU A 383 17.10 4.60 22.67
C LEU A 383 18.48 3.96 22.82
N MET A 384 19.44 4.66 23.43
CA MET A 384 20.79 4.13 23.62
C MET A 384 20.81 2.84 24.44
N GLN A 385 19.89 2.71 25.41
CA GLN A 385 19.66 1.52 26.23
C GLN A 385 18.90 0.41 25.49
N SER A 386 18.24 0.73 24.36
CA SER A 386 17.57 -0.24 23.51
C SER A 386 18.55 -0.99 22.60
N ASN A 387 18.02 -2.00 21.90
CA ASN A 387 18.75 -2.77 20.88
C ASN A 387 18.92 -1.98 19.56
N CYS A 388 19.48 -0.77 19.62
CA CYS A 388 19.86 0.02 18.45
C CYS A 388 21.19 -0.46 17.83
N SER A 389 21.42 -0.09 16.57
CA SER A 389 22.68 -0.38 15.88
C SER A 389 23.89 0.27 16.57
N PRO A 390 25.11 -0.33 16.49
CA PRO A 390 26.30 0.22 17.12
C PRO A 390 26.63 1.65 16.70
N ALA A 391 26.41 1.98 15.42
CA ALA A 391 26.60 3.33 14.90
C ALA A 391 25.66 4.34 15.56
N VAL A 392 24.37 4.00 15.69
CA VAL A 392 23.37 4.87 16.33
C VAL A 392 23.63 5.00 17.83
N ARG A 393 24.12 3.95 18.49
CA ARG A 393 24.54 4.02 19.89
C ARG A 393 25.69 5.01 20.08
N GLN A 394 26.69 4.98 19.20
CA GLN A 394 27.79 5.96 19.21
C GLN A 394 27.27 7.38 18.98
N MET A 395 26.44 7.60 17.95
CA MET A 395 25.84 8.91 17.66
C MET A 395 25.02 9.45 18.84
N SER A 396 24.27 8.58 19.51
CA SER A 396 23.51 8.92 20.72
C SER A 396 24.45 9.37 21.85
N GLY A 397 25.56 8.66 22.06
CA GLY A 397 26.59 9.05 23.02
C GLY A 397 27.19 10.42 22.72
N ASP A 398 27.47 10.72 21.45
CA ASP A 398 28.01 12.01 21.01
C ASP A 398 27.01 13.16 21.21
N LEU A 399 25.73 12.92 20.91
CA LEU A 399 24.65 13.87 21.20
C LEU A 399 24.54 14.17 22.71
N LEU A 400 24.62 13.14 23.56
CA LEU A 400 24.52 13.32 25.02
C LEU A 400 25.67 14.15 25.59
N LYS A 401 26.88 14.05 25.02
CA LYS A 401 28.02 14.92 25.38
C LYS A 401 27.71 16.39 25.08
N ILE A 402 27.10 16.69 23.92
CA ILE A 402 26.70 18.06 23.55
C ILE A 402 25.65 18.60 24.51
N PHE A 403 24.68 17.77 24.89
CA PHE A 403 23.62 18.17 25.80
C PHE A 403 24.06 18.26 27.27
N ARG A 404 25.35 17.96 27.56
CA ARG A 404 25.95 17.95 28.91
C ARG A 404 25.22 17.02 29.87
N VAL A 405 24.67 15.91 29.37
CA VAL A 405 24.23 14.83 30.26
C VAL A 405 25.48 14.15 30.77
N ASN A 406 25.85 14.47 32.00
CA ASN A 406 26.86 13.71 32.72
C ASN A 406 26.27 12.31 32.91
N THR A 407 26.68 11.33 32.09
CA THR A 407 26.18 9.95 32.14
C THR A 407 26.38 9.28 33.50
N LYS A 408 27.21 9.88 34.37
CA LYS A 408 27.37 9.51 35.78
C LYS A 408 26.14 9.80 36.66
N GLY A 409 25.19 10.64 36.24
CA GLY A 409 24.05 11.06 37.06
C GLY A 409 22.72 10.34 36.78
N CYS A 410 22.58 9.66 35.64
CA CYS A 410 21.31 9.02 35.24
C CYS A 410 21.33 7.49 35.35
N LEU A 411 22.47 6.90 35.69
CA LEU A 411 22.57 5.53 36.16
C LEU A 411 22.71 5.63 37.67
N ALA A 412 21.59 5.57 38.40
CA ALA A 412 21.67 5.17 39.80
C ALA A 412 22.38 3.83 39.80
N GLY A 413 23.62 3.80 40.31
CA GLY A 413 24.34 2.55 40.48
C GLY A 413 23.45 1.63 41.28
N TYR A 414 23.20 0.43 40.74
CA TYR A 414 22.75 -0.67 41.58
C TYR A 414 23.89 -0.93 42.54
N ASP A 415 23.81 -0.30 43.72
CA ASP A 415 24.65 -0.60 44.85
C ASP A 415 24.18 -1.96 45.36
N THR A 416 24.68 -3.02 44.72
CA THR A 416 24.52 -4.37 45.24
C THR A 416 25.28 -4.41 46.56
N LYS A 417 24.56 -4.21 47.66
CA LYS A 417 25.02 -4.61 48.99
C LYS A 417 25.20 -6.13 48.97
N THR A 418 26.36 -6.57 48.51
CA THR A 418 26.80 -7.95 48.67
C THR A 418 27.10 -8.14 50.15
N THR A 419 26.11 -8.58 50.92
CA THR A 419 26.33 -9.07 52.28
C THR A 419 27.23 -10.30 52.17
N HIS A 420 28.50 -10.13 52.54
CA HIS A 420 29.43 -11.22 52.76
C HIS A 420 28.90 -12.08 53.90
N ILE A 421 28.38 -13.27 53.60
CA ILE A 421 28.12 -14.29 54.60
C ILE A 421 29.44 -15.05 54.77
N MET A 422 30.08 -14.91 55.93
CA MET A 422 31.22 -15.76 56.27
C MET A 422 30.71 -17.12 56.75
N PRO A 423 31.29 -18.24 56.29
CA PRO A 423 30.97 -19.56 56.83
C PRO A 423 31.58 -19.70 58.23
N PHE A 424 30.79 -20.27 59.15
CA PHE A 424 31.23 -20.70 60.48
C PHE A 424 32.20 -21.88 60.40
#